data_AF-A0A7V5PYF7-F1
#
_entry.id   AF-A0A7V5PYF7-F1
#
_cell.length_a   1.000
_cell.length_b   1.000
_cell.length_c   1.000
_cell.angle_alpha   90.00
_cell.angle_beta   90.00
_cell.angle_gamma   90.00
#
_symmetry.space_group_name_H-M   'P 1'
#
loop_
_entity.id
_entity.type
_entity.pdbx_description
1 polymer ?
#
loop_
_entity_poly.entity_id
_entity_poly.type
_entity_poly.pdbx_seq_one_letter_code
_entity_poly.pdbx_strand_id
1 'polypeptide(L)' 'MATQLEAVDYIVLVVYLGATVGLGLWIGARLKTGKDYFLGGRSLPWWAIGMSLVATDIGGTDIIGVG' A
#
# COMPACT_ATOMS: atom_id res chain seq x y z
N MET A 1 5.15 29.78 -7.83
CA MET A 1 3.76 29.89 -7.33
C MET A 1 3.65 28.96 -6.13
N ALA A 2 3.34 29.47 -4.94
CA ALA A 2 3.10 28.61 -3.78
C ALA A 2 1.69 28.02 -3.91
N THR A 3 1.60 26.74 -4.22
CA THR A 3 0.34 25.99 -4.20
C THR A 3 -0.06 25.82 -2.74
N GLN A 4 -0.98 26.67 -2.27
CA GLN A 4 -1.56 26.54 -0.94
C GLN A 4 -2.39 25.25 -0.93
N LEU A 5 -1.99 24.28 -0.12
CA LEU A 5 -2.74 23.04 0.05
C LEU A 5 -4.11 23.37 0.65
N GLU A 6 -5.17 23.04 -0.06
CA GLU A 6 -6.53 23.27 0.42
C GLU A 6 -6.87 22.26 1.52
N ALA A 7 -7.84 22.59 2.37
CA ALA A 7 -8.31 21.67 3.41
C ALA A 7 -8.75 20.31 2.84
N VAL A 8 -9.21 20.28 1.59
CA VAL A 8 -9.56 19.06 0.85
C VAL A 8 -8.35 18.16 0.63
N ASP A 9 -7.17 18.71 0.32
CA ASP A 9 -5.95 17.94 0.09
C ASP A 9 -5.53 17.17 1.36
N TYR A 10 -5.64 17.83 2.52
CA TYR A 10 -5.38 17.21 3.82
C TYR A 10 -6.39 16.11 4.15
N ILE A 11 -7.68 16.31 3.83
CA ILE A 11 -8.72 15.29 4.04
C ILE A 11 -8.41 14.05 3.18
N VAL A 12 -8.08 14.23 1.91
CA VAL A 12 -7.72 13.13 1.00
C VAL A 12 -6.50 12.38 1.52
N LEU A 13 -5.48 13.10 2.00
CA LEU A 13 -4.28 12.50 2.58
C LEU A 13 -4.59 11.66 3.82
N VAL A 14 -5.37 12.19 4.76
CA VAL A 14 -5.75 11.49 5.99
C VAL A 14 -6.59 10.26 5.68
N VAL A 15 -7.55 10.36 4.76
CA VAL A 15 -8.38 9.23 4.33
C VAL A 15 -7.52 8.15 3.66
N TYR A 16 -6.60 8.53 2.78
CA TYR A 16 -5.70 7.59 2.12
C TYR A 16 -4.81 6.82 3.11
N LEU A 17 -4.18 7.54 4.04
CA LEU A 17 -3.34 6.95 5.08
C LEU A 17 -4.17 6.05 6.01
N GLY A 18 -5.34 6.53 6.44
CA GLY A 18 -6.27 5.78 7.28
C GLY A 18 -6.77 4.50 6.61
N ALA A 19 -7.11 4.57 5.32
CA ALA A 19 -7.53 3.40 4.54
C ALA A 19 -6.40 2.37 4.39
N THR A 20 -5.17 2.83 4.13
CA THR A 20 -3.99 1.97 3.98
C THR A 20 -3.66 1.24 5.27
N VAL A 21 -3.62 1.96 6.39
CA VAL A 21 -3.39 1.38 7.73
C VAL A 21 -4.54 0.45 8.11
N GLY A 22 -5.78 0.85 7.87
CA GLY A 22 -6.96 0.04 8.16
C GLY A 22 -6.97 -1.28 7.40
N LEU A 23 -6.61 -1.25 6.11
CA LEU A 23 -6.47 -2.45 5.28
C LEU A 23 -5.36 -3.37 5.80
N GLY A 24 -4.19 -2.80 6.13
CA GLY A 24 -3.07 -3.54 6.69
C GLY A 24 -3.40 -4.20 8.03
N LEU A 25 -4.09 -3.49 8.93
CA LEU A 25 -4.53 -4.01 10.23
C LEU A 25 -5.62 -5.08 10.07
N TRP A 26 -6.55 -4.93 9.13
CA TRP A 26 -7.61 -5.90 8.89
C TRP A 26 -7.07 -7.22 8.33
N ILE A 27 -6.13 -7.15 7.39
CA ILE A 27 -5.42 -8.31 6.83
C ILE A 27 -4.54 -8.94 7.92
N GLY A 28 -3.76 -8.13 8.65
CA GLY A 28 -2.91 -8.56 9.74
C GLY A 28 -3.68 -9.23 10.89
N ALA A 29 -4.85 -8.71 11.26
CA ALA A 29 -5.69 -9.29 12.30
C ALA A 29 -6.29 -10.66 11.92
N ARG A 30 -6.37 -10.98 10.62
CA ARG A 30 -6.78 -12.30 10.13
C ARG A 30 -5.63 -13.31 10.08
N LEU A 31 -4.37 -12.85 10.17
CA LEU A 31 -3.17 -13.68 10.15
C LEU A 31 -2.75 -14.05 11.58
N LYS A 32 -3.34 -15.12 12.14
CA LYS A 32 -3.13 -15.52 13.55
C LYS A 32 -1.94 -16.44 13.81
N THR A 33 -1.36 -17.06 12.77
CA THR A 33 -0.26 -18.02 12.90
C THR A 33 0.87 -17.65 11.95
N GLY A 34 2.14 -17.68 12.41
CA GLY A 34 3.31 -17.46 11.55
C GLY A 34 3.35 -18.38 10.33
N LYS A 35 2.74 -19.57 10.42
CA LYS A 35 2.56 -20.48 9.28
C LYS A 35 1.62 -19.94 8.20
N ASP A 36 0.57 -19.20 8.55
CA ASP A 36 -0.36 -18.55 7.59
C ASP A 36 0.25 -17.29 6.98
N TYR A 37 1.10 -16.59 7.74
CA TYR A 37 1.88 -15.45 7.26
C TYR A 37 2.94 -15.86 6.22
N PHE A 38 3.65 -16.97 6.46
CA PHE A 38 4.66 -17.52 5.54
C PHE A 38 4.07 -18.37 4.41
N LEU A 39 2.95 -19.07 4.63
CA LEU A 39 2.29 -19.83 3.56
C LEU A 39 1.40 -18.96 2.68
N GLY A 40 0.99 -17.75 3.12
CA GLY A 40 0.25 -16.75 2.33
C GLY A 40 -0.99 -17.29 1.61
N GLY A 41 -1.47 -18.46 2.04
CA GLY A 41 -2.16 -19.40 1.16
C GLY A 41 -1.36 -19.77 -0.10
N ARG A 42 -1.48 -21.02 -0.55
CA ARG A 42 -1.32 -21.38 -1.98
C ARG A 42 -2.34 -20.67 -2.90
N SER A 43 -2.87 -19.52 -2.48
CA SER A 43 -4.03 -18.79 -2.99
C SER A 43 -3.77 -17.29 -3.14
N LEU A 44 -2.58 -16.78 -2.79
CA LEU A 44 -2.15 -15.48 -3.30
C LEU A 44 -2.11 -15.59 -4.83
N PRO A 45 -3.02 -14.90 -5.54
CA PRO A 45 -3.07 -15.04 -6.98
C PRO A 45 -1.73 -14.60 -7.57
N TRP A 46 -1.24 -15.31 -8.59
CA TRP A 46 0.03 -14.98 -9.24
C TRP A 46 0.07 -13.51 -9.71
N TRP A 47 -1.08 -12.95 -10.09
CA TRP A 47 -1.20 -11.53 -10.45
C TRP A 47 -0.98 -10.59 -9.26
N ALA A 48 -1.39 -10.96 -8.04
CA ALA A 48 -1.20 -10.14 -6.85
C ALA A 48 0.29 -10.10 -6.45
N ILE A 49 0.97 -11.24 -6.59
CA ILE A 49 2.42 -11.34 -6.38
C ILE A 49 3.16 -10.50 -7.42
N GLY A 50 2.77 -10.60 -8.70
CA GLY A 50 3.34 -9.78 -9.78
C GLY A 50 3.15 -8.29 -9.56
N MET A 51 1.95 -7.86 -9.16
CA MET A 51 1.69 -6.46 -8.82
C MET A 51 2.46 -5.98 -7.60
N SER A 52 2.62 -6.81 -6.56
CA SER A 52 3.42 -6.46 -5.38
C SER A 52 4.90 -6.29 -5.74
N LEU A 53 5.42 -7.11 -6.65
CA LEU A 53 6.81 -7.04 -7.09
C LEU A 53 7.06 -5.74 -7.87
N VAL A 54 6.19 -5.41 -8.82
CA VAL A 54 6.23 -4.15 -9.57
C VAL A 54 6.05 -2.94 -8.66
N ALA A 55 5.13 -3.00 -7.71
CA ALA A 55 4.91 -1.91 -6.74
C ALA A 55 6.08 -1.74 -5.75
N THR A 56 6.86 -2.79 -5.50
CA THR A 56 8.07 -2.72 -4.67
C THR A 56 9.25 -2.13 -5.45
N ASP A 57 9.32 -2.44 -6.75
CA ASP A 57 10.35 -1.91 -7.66
C ASP A 57 10.12 -0.44 -8.00
N ILE A 58 8.86 -0.01 -8.11
CA ILE A 58 8.48 1.38 -8.36
C ILE A 58 8.50 2.17 -7.04
N GLY A 59 9.60 2.85 -6.80
CA GLY A 59 9.74 3.80 -5.70
C GLY A 59 9.15 5.17 -6.04
N GLY A 60 9.00 6.01 -5.02
CA GLY A 60 8.61 7.42 -5.23
C GLY A 60 9.53 8.10 -6.25
N THR A 61 10.82 7.76 -6.24
CA THR A 61 11.87 8.21 -7.17
C THR A 61 11.59 7.92 -8.63
N ASP A 62 10.90 6.83 -8.96
CA ASP A 62 10.57 6.48 -10.34
C ASP A 62 9.39 7.29 -10.88
N ILE A 63 8.51 7.75 -9.99
CA ILE A 63 7.33 8.57 -10.31
C ILE A 63 7.69 10.05 -10.42
N ILE A 64 8.54 10.57 -9.52
CA ILE A 64 9.01 11.96 -9.58
C ILE A 64 10.01 12.23 -10.70
N GLY A 65 10.45 11.20 -11.44
CA GLY A 65 11.31 11.35 -12.59
C GLY A 65 12.63 12.02 -12.20
N VAL A 66 13.57 11.26 -11.65
CA VAL A 66 14.96 11.67 -11.81
C VAL A 66 15.21 11.73 -13.32
N GLY A 67 15.40 12.96 -13.81
CA GLY A 67 15.27 13.36 -15.22
C GLY A 67 16.27 12.76 -16.20
#